data_AF-A0A8T4N5J4-F1
#
_entry.id   AF-A0A8T4N5J4-F1
#
_cell.length_a   1.000
_cell.length_b   1.000
_cell.length_c   1.000
_cell.angle_alpha   90.00
_cell.angle_beta   90.00
_cell.angle_gamma   90.00
#
_symmetry.space_group_name_H-M   'P 1'
#
loop_
_entity.id
_entity.type
_entity.pdbx_description
1 polymer ?
#
loop_
_entity_poly.entity_id
_entity_poly.type
_entity_poly.pdbx_seq_one_letter_code
_entity_poly.pdbx_strand_id
1 'polypeptide(L)'
;MTTNNFKQSNFKHRLNYKKTYFLVVILFLFSVFATFTVLAINATSGNYSIAMFGSGLQSSNTSSSSYNGTLLLTHTGSTRGANTTTYTTNIGFFDNVSYFRAVSITSYSITPTSAVVGSTISLSISALNSQSVWANVTSPNNQVQRLNLVNGDTLEFLPIPSVVGTYTVTFYANSSTGTIASAVDTFALTAASTTPSGGGGGGGGVTTIVPCTYNWDCTPWSVCADGKQTRECKNIGTCTGTESKPIEEIDCSEALFDILLKLKNIDLNENKSLLFSYDLIEQIGVEKIDVHIKTSIIDSRNNEIFSRIETKAVQGNLSVIDKIDEIRFIDGDYILRVDILYGNLQRAFAEQKFKVENGKLEKIVGELPEREKINLTVLLILLILILATAIIIILLKKRRKRKHEVHRHRMEAHKHHKTHKHKHRSSVRKIVIAIAIGAAAIFLETSSRGKIIGFAVNEIPSKVSSNFLWILPLLILIGLLIIYRKKILSKYFSNKVLDLMDKEVYTDSGDYIGKVEEVIIEKNKIDSLRVKLDDKKTTYKTKGLIIKYSQVKGIKHVIIIKNFELGEIEIHSDN
;
A
#
# COMPACT_ATOMS: atom_id res chain seq x y z
N MET A 1 34.07 -37.66 51.73
CA MET A 1 33.60 -37.74 50.33
C MET A 1 32.19 -37.20 50.27
N THR A 2 32.02 -35.99 49.73
CA THR A 2 30.83 -35.51 49.01
C THR A 2 31.16 -34.12 48.48
N THR A 3 31.15 -34.01 47.16
CA THR A 3 31.44 -32.83 46.36
C THR A 3 30.26 -31.85 46.38
N ASN A 4 30.53 -30.55 46.54
CA ASN A 4 29.55 -29.51 46.26
C ASN A 4 30.08 -28.52 45.21
N ASN A 5 29.44 -28.58 44.05
CA ASN A 5 29.42 -27.58 42.99
C ASN A 5 28.89 -26.25 43.53
N PHE A 6 29.56 -25.12 43.26
CA PHE A 6 28.85 -23.83 43.31
C PHE A 6 29.42 -22.77 42.34
N LYS A 7 28.51 -22.30 41.47
CA LYS A 7 28.42 -20.99 40.79
C LYS A 7 29.40 -20.64 39.67
N GLN A 8 28.98 -21.02 38.45
CA GLN A 8 29.29 -20.30 37.22
C GLN A 8 27.97 -19.77 36.59
N SER A 9 27.31 -18.81 37.24
CA SER A 9 26.13 -18.14 36.66
C SER A 9 26.12 -16.66 37.03
N ASN A 10 26.75 -15.81 36.22
CA ASN A 10 26.41 -14.37 36.19
C ASN A 10 26.91 -13.58 34.97
N PHE A 11 27.51 -14.22 33.95
CA PHE A 11 28.04 -13.49 32.80
C PHE A 11 27.08 -13.37 31.59
N LYS A 12 25.93 -14.05 31.61
CA LYS A 12 25.01 -14.13 30.44
C LYS A 12 24.04 -12.94 30.31
N HIS A 13 23.91 -12.09 31.33
CA HIS A 13 22.85 -11.06 31.37
C HIS A 13 23.21 -9.71 30.70
N ARG A 14 24.48 -9.43 30.38
CA ARG A 14 24.90 -8.11 29.82
C ARG A 14 24.90 -8.02 28.29
N LEU A 15 24.72 -9.14 27.58
CA LEU A 15 24.70 -9.14 26.11
C LEU A 15 23.29 -8.95 25.49
N ASN A 16 22.21 -9.15 26.26
CA ASN A 16 20.85 -9.02 25.72
C ASN A 16 20.39 -7.56 25.53
N TYR A 17 20.83 -6.63 26.37
CA TYR A 17 20.29 -5.26 26.34
C TYR A 17 20.60 -4.47 25.05
N LYS A 18 21.68 -4.83 24.33
CA LYS A 18 22.03 -4.16 23.07
C LYS A 18 21.25 -4.68 21.87
N LYS A 19 20.85 -5.95 21.87
CA LYS A 19 20.03 -6.53 20.79
C LYS A 19 18.59 -6.01 20.89
N THR A 20 18.04 -5.90 22.09
CA THR A 20 16.69 -5.37 22.31
C THR A 20 16.57 -3.91 21.85
N TYR A 21 17.57 -3.07 22.14
CA TYR A 21 17.54 -1.66 21.71
C TYR A 21 17.59 -1.50 20.18
N PHE A 22 18.36 -2.36 19.49
CA PHE A 22 18.43 -2.36 18.04
C PHE A 22 17.11 -2.81 17.39
N LEU A 23 16.47 -3.83 17.96
CA LEU A 23 15.18 -4.33 17.50
C LEU A 23 14.06 -3.28 17.65
N VAL A 24 14.03 -2.56 18.76
CA VAL A 24 13.03 -1.50 19.02
C VAL A 24 13.18 -0.34 18.03
N VAL A 25 14.40 0.03 17.65
CA VAL A 25 14.64 1.08 16.65
C VAL A 25 14.17 0.64 15.25
N ILE A 26 14.36 -0.63 14.89
CA ILE A 26 13.88 -1.18 13.61
C ILE A 26 12.35 -1.23 13.55
N LEU A 27 11.70 -1.71 14.61
CA LEU A 27 10.24 -1.76 14.68
C LEU A 27 9.61 -0.37 14.62
N PHE A 28 10.24 0.63 15.24
CA PHE A 28 9.79 2.01 15.15
C PHE A 28 9.91 2.57 13.74
N LEU A 29 11.03 2.33 13.04
CA LEU A 29 11.21 2.75 11.64
C LEU A 29 10.19 2.07 10.71
N PHE A 30 9.88 0.80 10.94
CA PHE A 30 8.89 0.06 10.14
C PHE A 30 7.46 0.57 10.38
N SER A 31 7.12 0.91 11.62
CA SER A 31 5.82 1.52 11.96
C SER A 31 5.63 2.88 11.28
N VAL A 32 6.68 3.71 11.24
CA VAL A 32 6.61 5.01 10.54
C VAL A 32 6.42 4.78 9.04
N PHE A 33 7.12 3.81 8.44
CA PHE A 33 6.95 3.46 7.03
C PHE A 33 5.53 2.99 6.69
N ALA A 34 4.94 2.12 7.51
CA ALA A 34 3.58 1.61 7.31
C ALA A 34 2.49 2.69 7.43
N THR A 35 2.70 3.73 8.24
CA THR A 35 1.74 4.84 8.34
C THR A 35 1.73 5.77 7.13
N PHE A 36 2.81 5.81 6.34
CA PHE A 36 2.87 6.63 5.12
C PHE A 36 2.20 5.96 3.92
N THR A 37 1.96 4.64 3.95
CA THR A 37 1.40 3.91 2.80
C THR A 37 -0.14 3.85 2.74
N VAL A 38 -0.87 4.30 3.77
CA VAL A 38 -2.34 4.06 3.89
C VAL A 38 -3.21 5.25 3.43
N LEU A 39 -2.64 6.31 2.85
CA LEU A 39 -3.41 7.47 2.38
C LEU A 39 -3.43 7.56 0.84
N ALA A 40 -4.23 6.72 0.19
CA ALA A 40 -4.59 6.86 -1.23
C ALA A 40 -6.06 6.47 -1.50
N ILE A 41 -6.92 7.50 -1.40
CA ILE A 41 -8.10 7.85 -2.22
C ILE A 41 -9.13 6.75 -2.61
N ASN A 42 -10.36 6.89 -2.09
CA ASN A 42 -11.60 6.40 -2.71
C ASN A 42 -12.42 7.59 -3.24
N ALA A 43 -12.75 7.60 -4.53
CA ALA A 43 -13.77 8.47 -5.11
C ALA A 43 -14.57 7.67 -6.16
N THR A 44 -15.87 7.56 -5.96
CA THR A 44 -16.81 6.78 -6.79
C THR A 44 -17.80 7.69 -7.51
N SER A 45 -18.14 7.40 -8.77
CA SER A 45 -19.32 7.99 -9.46
C SER A 45 -20.18 6.90 -10.10
N GLY A 46 -21.49 7.18 -10.17
CA GLY A 46 -22.55 6.22 -10.50
C GLY A 46 -22.77 5.97 -12.00
N ASN A 47 -23.20 4.73 -12.29
CA ASN A 47 -23.41 4.10 -13.58
C ASN A 47 -24.51 4.72 -14.46
N TYR A 48 -24.34 4.58 -15.78
CA TYR A 48 -25.42 4.24 -16.72
C TYR A 48 -24.87 3.38 -17.87
N SER A 49 -25.56 2.29 -18.22
CA SER A 49 -25.22 1.39 -19.33
C SER A 49 -26.17 1.60 -20.51
N ILE A 50 -25.64 1.81 -21.71
CA ILE A 50 -26.38 1.67 -22.97
C ILE A 50 -25.74 0.50 -23.71
N ALA A 51 -26.51 -0.57 -23.94
CA ALA A 51 -26.12 -1.68 -24.78
C ALA A 51 -26.09 -1.23 -26.24
N MET A 52 -24.96 -1.34 -26.95
CA MET A 52 -24.94 -1.11 -28.41
C MET A 52 -23.84 -1.88 -29.16
N PHE A 53 -24.34 -2.63 -30.17
CA PHE A 53 -23.76 -3.11 -31.43
C PHE A 53 -22.69 -4.21 -31.45
N GLY A 54 -23.09 -5.38 -31.97
CA GLY A 54 -22.20 -6.38 -32.54
C GLY A 54 -22.39 -6.49 -34.06
N SER A 55 -21.44 -5.99 -34.83
CA SER A 55 -21.21 -6.45 -36.21
C SER A 55 -19.75 -6.23 -36.59
N GLY A 56 -18.94 -7.29 -36.51
CA GLY A 56 -17.57 -7.33 -37.02
C GLY A 56 -17.55 -7.69 -38.51
N LEU A 57 -16.68 -7.04 -39.28
CA LEU A 57 -16.37 -7.37 -40.68
C LEU A 57 -14.88 -7.71 -40.77
N GLN A 58 -14.54 -8.96 -41.11
CA GLN A 58 -13.18 -9.37 -41.44
C GLN A 58 -13.00 -9.32 -42.96
N SER A 59 -12.03 -8.56 -43.45
CA SER A 59 -11.63 -8.56 -44.86
C SER A 59 -10.22 -9.15 -44.99
N SER A 60 -10.05 -10.07 -45.94
CA SER A 60 -8.75 -10.58 -46.35
C SER A 60 -8.49 -10.14 -47.79
N ASN A 61 -7.39 -9.40 -47.99
CA ASN A 61 -6.77 -8.97 -49.26
C ASN A 61 -7.71 -8.48 -50.38
N THR A 62 -7.72 -7.17 -50.66
CA THR A 62 -8.48 -6.63 -51.79
C THR A 62 -7.72 -5.58 -52.59
N SER A 63 -7.27 -5.97 -53.77
CA SER A 63 -7.06 -5.09 -54.92
C SER A 63 -8.02 -5.54 -56.03
N SER A 64 -9.14 -4.85 -56.23
CA SER A 64 -9.96 -5.03 -57.44
C SER A 64 -10.66 -3.73 -57.85
N SER A 65 -10.86 -3.58 -59.17
CA SER A 65 -11.29 -2.38 -59.89
C SER A 65 -12.81 -2.30 -60.12
N SER A 66 -13.61 -3.08 -59.40
CA SER A 66 -15.06 -3.18 -59.59
C SER A 66 -15.76 -2.94 -58.26
N TYR A 67 -16.39 -1.76 -58.14
CA TYR A 67 -17.15 -1.34 -56.97
C TYR A 67 -18.63 -1.55 -57.27
N ASN A 68 -19.29 -2.50 -56.61
CA ASN A 68 -20.74 -2.67 -56.72
C ASN A 68 -21.38 -2.30 -55.37
N GLY A 69 -21.99 -1.11 -55.32
CA GLY A 69 -22.65 -0.62 -54.11
C GLY A 69 -24.03 -1.25 -53.95
N THR A 70 -24.27 -1.96 -52.85
CA THR A 70 -25.62 -2.43 -52.49
C THR A 70 -26.06 -1.74 -51.21
N LEU A 71 -27.19 -1.03 -51.26
CA LEU A 71 -27.81 -0.35 -50.13
C LEU A 71 -28.29 -1.39 -49.11
N LEU A 72 -27.60 -1.56 -47.98
CA LEU A 72 -27.90 -2.68 -47.09
C LEU A 72 -28.87 -2.39 -45.93
N LEU A 73 -28.96 -1.17 -45.38
CA LEU A 73 -29.93 -0.88 -44.31
C LEU A 73 -30.30 0.60 -44.15
N THR A 74 -31.60 0.85 -44.02
CA THR A 74 -32.20 2.10 -43.51
C THR A 74 -32.63 1.85 -42.06
N HIS A 75 -32.12 2.64 -41.11
CA HIS A 75 -32.59 2.62 -39.73
C HIS A 75 -33.14 3.99 -39.33
N THR A 76 -34.33 3.97 -38.72
CA THR A 76 -34.99 5.13 -38.15
C THR A 76 -34.99 5.00 -36.62
N GLY A 77 -34.21 5.82 -35.94
CA GLY A 77 -34.31 5.99 -34.49
C GLY A 77 -35.22 7.17 -34.18
N SER A 78 -36.26 6.97 -33.38
CA SER A 78 -37.08 8.06 -32.85
C SER A 78 -36.93 8.14 -31.33
N THR A 79 -36.55 9.30 -30.81
CA THR A 79 -36.80 9.65 -29.41
C THR A 79 -38.10 10.46 -29.33
N ARG A 80 -38.89 10.26 -28.27
CA ARG A 80 -40.19 10.92 -28.08
C ARG A 80 -39.97 12.44 -28.01
N GLY A 81 -40.23 13.16 -29.10
CA GLY A 81 -40.07 14.62 -29.22
C GLY A 81 -38.92 15.13 -30.10
N ALA A 82 -38.12 14.27 -30.73
CA ALA A 82 -37.13 14.70 -31.73
C ALA A 82 -37.60 14.36 -33.15
N ASN A 83 -37.43 15.29 -34.08
CA ASN A 83 -37.59 15.01 -35.52
C ASN A 83 -36.63 13.88 -35.91
N THR A 84 -37.16 12.80 -36.46
CA THR A 84 -36.37 11.65 -36.93
C THR A 84 -35.52 12.06 -38.13
N THR A 85 -34.20 12.08 -37.97
CA THR A 85 -33.26 12.16 -39.09
C THR A 85 -32.85 10.75 -39.51
N THR A 86 -33.12 10.40 -40.77
CA THR A 86 -32.69 9.13 -41.36
C THR A 86 -31.26 9.29 -41.85
N TYR A 87 -30.34 8.49 -41.32
CA TYR A 87 -28.97 8.44 -41.81
C TYR A 87 -28.82 7.24 -42.73
N THR A 88 -28.46 7.50 -43.99
CA THR A 88 -28.16 6.46 -44.98
C THR A 88 -26.65 6.36 -45.11
N THR A 89 -26.06 5.23 -44.72
CA THR A 89 -24.64 4.95 -44.97
C THR A 89 -24.51 3.96 -46.12
N ASN A 90 -23.71 4.28 -47.13
CA ASN A 90 -23.36 3.38 -48.22
C ASN A 90 -22.09 2.63 -47.83
N ILE A 91 -22.19 1.32 -47.62
CA ILE A 91 -21.04 0.45 -47.42
C ILE A 91 -20.82 -0.30 -48.73
N GLY A 92 -19.75 0.02 -49.45
CA GLY A 92 -19.33 -0.77 -50.61
C GLY A 92 -18.39 -1.89 -50.19
N PHE A 93 -18.59 -3.05 -50.79
CA PHE A 93 -17.76 -4.24 -50.56
C PHE A 93 -16.89 -4.48 -51.80
N PHE A 94 -15.71 -5.02 -51.60
CA PHE A 94 -14.88 -5.53 -52.70
C PHE A 94 -15.46 -6.87 -53.18
N ASP A 95 -15.35 -7.16 -54.47
CA ASP A 95 -15.73 -8.46 -55.02
C ASP A 95 -14.98 -9.59 -54.27
N ASN A 96 -15.72 -10.65 -53.91
CA ASN A 96 -15.35 -11.79 -53.06
C ASN A 96 -15.47 -11.65 -51.53
N VAL A 97 -16.06 -10.59 -50.97
CA VAL A 97 -16.40 -10.59 -49.53
C VAL A 97 -17.73 -11.33 -49.31
N SER A 98 -17.66 -12.57 -48.81
CA SER A 98 -18.85 -13.26 -48.32
C SER A 98 -19.25 -12.67 -46.96
N TYR A 99 -20.33 -11.89 -46.92
CA TYR A 99 -20.86 -11.35 -45.68
C TYR A 99 -21.51 -12.47 -44.85
N PHE A 100 -20.88 -12.83 -43.75
CA PHE A 100 -21.54 -13.63 -42.73
C PHE A 100 -22.30 -12.69 -41.80
N ARG A 101 -23.62 -12.73 -41.91
CA ARG A 101 -24.49 -12.06 -40.94
C ARG A 101 -24.28 -12.73 -39.59
N ALA A 102 -23.61 -12.05 -38.67
CA ALA A 102 -23.53 -12.50 -37.28
C ALA A 102 -24.97 -12.70 -36.75
N VAL A 103 -25.22 -13.84 -36.13
CA VAL A 103 -26.45 -14.06 -35.38
C VAL A 103 -26.42 -13.17 -34.15
N SER A 104 -27.52 -12.49 -33.85
CA SER A 104 -27.62 -11.64 -32.66
C SER A 104 -28.99 -11.81 -32.03
N ILE A 105 -29.01 -11.96 -30.70
CA ILE A 105 -30.26 -11.97 -29.94
C ILE A 105 -30.66 -10.50 -29.73
N THR A 106 -31.78 -10.08 -30.31
CA THR A 106 -32.30 -8.71 -30.21
C THR A 106 -33.12 -8.48 -28.96
N SER A 107 -33.84 -9.50 -28.50
CA SER A 107 -34.56 -9.47 -27.21
C SER A 107 -34.81 -10.88 -26.69
N TYR A 108 -35.03 -10.99 -25.39
CA TYR A 108 -35.52 -12.20 -24.74
C TYR A 108 -36.34 -11.79 -23.50
N SER A 109 -37.20 -12.68 -23.01
CA SER A 109 -37.96 -12.43 -21.78
C SER A 109 -38.31 -13.72 -21.06
N ILE A 110 -38.40 -13.62 -19.73
CA ILE A 110 -38.93 -14.64 -18.83
C ILE A 110 -40.04 -14.00 -18.01
N THR A 111 -41.24 -14.57 -18.02
CA THR A 111 -42.37 -14.02 -17.25
C THR A 111 -43.24 -15.12 -16.68
N PRO A 112 -43.57 -15.11 -15.37
CA PRO A 112 -43.02 -14.22 -14.34
C PRO A 112 -41.60 -14.62 -13.92
N THR A 113 -40.82 -13.66 -13.39
CA THR A 113 -39.48 -13.93 -12.82
C THR A 113 -39.52 -14.56 -11.43
N SER A 114 -40.71 -14.63 -10.81
CA SER A 114 -40.97 -15.35 -9.57
C SER A 114 -42.34 -16.02 -9.65
N ALA A 115 -42.41 -17.32 -9.37
CA ALA A 115 -43.65 -18.09 -9.45
C ALA A 115 -43.74 -19.13 -8.32
N VAL A 116 -44.94 -19.65 -8.07
CA VAL A 116 -45.13 -20.79 -7.17
C VAL A 116 -45.00 -22.10 -7.95
N VAL A 117 -44.65 -23.18 -7.26
CA VAL A 117 -44.67 -24.54 -7.81
C VAL A 117 -46.00 -24.80 -8.51
N GLY A 118 -45.94 -25.23 -9.77
CA GLY A 118 -47.11 -25.49 -10.63
C GLY A 118 -47.55 -24.29 -11.48
N SER A 119 -46.95 -23.11 -11.32
CA SER A 119 -47.13 -22.00 -12.27
C SER A 119 -46.36 -22.24 -13.57
N THR A 120 -46.95 -21.79 -14.67
CA THR A 120 -46.30 -21.75 -15.98
C THR A 120 -45.40 -20.52 -16.09
N ILE A 121 -44.27 -20.67 -16.78
CA ILE A 121 -43.27 -19.64 -17.06
C ILE A 121 -43.23 -19.42 -18.56
N SER A 122 -43.58 -18.23 -19.01
CA SER A 122 -43.48 -17.81 -20.41
C SER A 122 -42.02 -17.46 -20.74
N LEU A 123 -41.46 -18.08 -21.78
CA LEU A 123 -40.13 -17.84 -22.31
C LEU A 123 -40.23 -17.33 -23.76
N SER A 124 -39.62 -16.20 -24.09
CA SER A 124 -39.60 -15.68 -25.45
C SER A 124 -38.19 -15.26 -25.87
N ILE A 125 -37.86 -15.43 -27.15
CA ILE A 125 -36.60 -14.96 -27.73
C ILE A 125 -36.84 -14.37 -29.12
N SER A 126 -36.18 -13.26 -29.42
CA SER A 126 -36.09 -12.69 -30.77
C SER A 126 -34.62 -12.57 -31.15
N ALA A 127 -34.25 -13.07 -32.32
CA ALA A 127 -32.89 -13.05 -32.83
C ALA A 127 -32.86 -12.76 -34.34
N LEU A 128 -31.91 -11.92 -34.77
CA LEU A 128 -31.65 -11.65 -36.17
C LEU A 128 -30.68 -12.68 -36.75
N ASN A 129 -30.88 -13.04 -38.02
CA ASN A 129 -30.01 -13.94 -38.77
C ASN A 129 -29.86 -15.34 -38.14
N SER A 130 -30.85 -15.76 -37.35
CA SER A 130 -30.91 -17.08 -36.75
C SER A 130 -31.66 -18.05 -37.67
N GLN A 131 -31.16 -19.29 -37.78
CA GLN A 131 -31.87 -20.42 -38.37
C GLN A 131 -32.65 -21.18 -37.28
N SER A 132 -32.12 -21.25 -36.07
CA SER A 132 -32.76 -21.92 -34.94
C SER A 132 -32.51 -21.17 -33.65
N VAL A 133 -33.48 -21.25 -32.73
CA VAL A 133 -33.41 -20.69 -31.38
C VAL A 133 -33.87 -21.74 -30.37
N TRP A 134 -33.22 -21.78 -29.21
CA TRP A 134 -33.59 -22.68 -28.11
C TRP A 134 -33.19 -22.07 -26.77
N ALA A 135 -33.71 -22.63 -25.68
CA ALA A 135 -33.28 -22.31 -24.32
C ALA A 135 -32.84 -23.56 -23.58
N ASN A 136 -31.78 -23.46 -22.78
CA ASN A 136 -31.44 -24.46 -21.78
C ASN A 136 -31.88 -23.93 -20.41
N VAL A 137 -32.84 -24.59 -19.77
CA VAL A 137 -33.28 -24.28 -18.42
C VAL A 137 -32.55 -25.20 -17.44
N THR A 138 -31.71 -24.62 -16.59
CA THR A 138 -30.93 -25.31 -15.56
C THR A 138 -31.61 -25.11 -14.21
N SER A 139 -32.08 -26.21 -13.61
CA SER A 139 -32.70 -26.20 -12.29
C SER A 139 -31.67 -26.11 -11.15
N PRO A 140 -32.09 -25.75 -9.92
CA PRO A 140 -31.22 -25.69 -8.74
C PRO A 140 -30.40 -26.95 -8.44
N ASN A 141 -30.87 -28.12 -8.85
CA ASN A 141 -30.16 -29.40 -8.72
C ASN A 141 -29.25 -29.71 -9.94
N ASN A 142 -28.92 -28.70 -10.76
CA ASN A 142 -28.09 -28.79 -11.97
C ASN A 142 -28.63 -29.72 -13.08
N GLN A 143 -29.94 -29.99 -13.11
CA GLN A 143 -30.54 -30.67 -14.26
C GLN A 143 -30.84 -29.66 -15.36
N VAL A 144 -30.46 -30.00 -16.59
CA VAL A 144 -30.64 -29.12 -17.75
C VAL A 144 -31.75 -29.67 -18.64
N GLN A 145 -32.78 -28.87 -18.87
CA GLN A 145 -33.85 -29.14 -19.83
C GLN A 145 -33.72 -28.23 -21.04
N ARG A 146 -33.57 -28.82 -22.23
CA ARG A 146 -33.55 -28.06 -23.49
C ARG A 146 -34.96 -27.87 -24.03
N LEU A 147 -35.29 -26.63 -24.39
CA LEU A 147 -36.56 -26.21 -24.95
C LEU A 147 -36.34 -25.60 -26.34
N ASN A 148 -36.95 -26.16 -27.37
CA ASN A 148 -36.92 -25.56 -28.70
C ASN A 148 -37.91 -24.40 -28.74
N LEU A 149 -37.44 -23.23 -29.17
CA LEU A 149 -38.24 -22.01 -29.27
C LEU A 149 -38.50 -21.68 -30.74
N VAL A 150 -39.52 -20.85 -30.99
CA VAL A 150 -39.72 -20.22 -32.30
C VAL A 150 -39.33 -18.75 -32.18
N ASN A 151 -38.57 -18.25 -33.15
CA ASN A 151 -38.03 -16.89 -33.12
C ASN A 151 -39.16 -15.85 -33.18
N GLY A 152 -39.30 -15.03 -32.14
CA GLY A 152 -40.35 -14.04 -31.98
C GLY A 152 -41.59 -14.53 -31.22
N ASP A 153 -41.69 -15.82 -30.92
CA ASP A 153 -42.83 -16.41 -30.20
C ASP A 153 -42.53 -16.63 -28.71
N THR A 154 -43.60 -16.92 -27.97
CA THR A 154 -43.56 -17.25 -26.53
C THR A 154 -43.88 -18.73 -26.32
N LEU A 155 -43.03 -19.44 -25.59
CA LEU A 155 -43.23 -20.80 -25.12
C LEU A 155 -43.63 -20.82 -23.65
N GLU A 156 -44.70 -21.52 -23.34
CA GLU A 156 -45.14 -21.80 -21.97
C GLU A 156 -44.40 -23.01 -21.40
N PHE A 157 -43.51 -22.77 -20.43
CA PHE A 157 -42.70 -23.78 -19.75
C PHE A 157 -43.28 -24.10 -18.36
N LEU A 158 -43.50 -25.38 -18.05
CA LEU A 158 -43.94 -25.82 -16.72
C LEU A 158 -42.76 -26.48 -15.97
N PRO A 159 -42.20 -25.84 -14.93
CA PRO A 159 -41.08 -26.38 -14.15
C PRO A 159 -41.46 -27.66 -13.39
N ILE A 160 -40.46 -28.52 -13.11
CA ILE A 160 -40.67 -29.76 -12.35
C ILE A 160 -41.12 -29.41 -10.92
N PRO A 161 -42.29 -29.87 -10.45
CA PRO A 161 -42.89 -29.38 -9.22
C PRO A 161 -42.07 -29.60 -7.94
N SER A 162 -41.15 -30.58 -7.94
CA SER A 162 -40.38 -30.97 -6.76
C SER A 162 -39.11 -30.15 -6.53
N VAL A 163 -38.74 -29.24 -7.43
CA VAL A 163 -37.48 -28.48 -7.34
C VAL A 163 -37.76 -26.99 -7.20
N VAL A 164 -37.68 -26.50 -5.98
CA VAL A 164 -37.82 -25.09 -5.60
C VAL A 164 -36.45 -24.41 -5.63
N GLY A 165 -36.39 -23.14 -6.02
CA GLY A 165 -35.15 -22.36 -6.07
C GLY A 165 -35.00 -21.54 -7.35
N THR A 166 -33.80 -21.03 -7.59
CA THR A 166 -33.48 -20.21 -8.77
C THR A 166 -33.11 -21.10 -9.96
N TYR A 167 -33.83 -20.93 -11.05
CA TYR A 167 -33.56 -21.55 -12.34
C TYR A 167 -32.76 -20.58 -13.20
N THR A 168 -31.75 -21.09 -13.90
CA THR A 168 -30.96 -20.33 -14.88
C THR A 168 -31.38 -20.72 -16.29
N VAL A 169 -31.82 -19.76 -17.09
CA VAL A 169 -32.22 -19.96 -18.49
C VAL A 169 -31.14 -19.36 -19.38
N THR A 170 -30.52 -20.19 -20.21
CA THR A 170 -29.61 -19.74 -21.27
C THR A 170 -30.30 -19.84 -22.62
N PHE A 171 -30.61 -18.69 -23.21
CA PHE A 171 -31.13 -18.55 -24.56
C PHE A 171 -29.98 -18.68 -25.56
N TYR A 172 -30.26 -19.36 -26.67
CA TYR A 172 -29.32 -19.54 -27.78
C TYR A 172 -30.00 -19.22 -29.09
N ALA A 173 -29.23 -18.64 -30.01
CA ALA A 173 -29.60 -18.46 -31.40
C ALA A 173 -28.44 -18.92 -32.28
N ASN A 174 -28.71 -19.79 -33.25
CA ASN A 174 -27.71 -20.34 -34.16
C ASN A 174 -28.00 -19.94 -35.60
N SER A 175 -26.99 -19.45 -36.32
CA SER A 175 -27.07 -19.15 -37.75
C SER A 175 -26.99 -20.42 -38.60
N SER A 176 -27.23 -20.27 -39.91
CA SER A 176 -27.01 -21.36 -40.87
C SER A 176 -25.55 -21.76 -41.06
N THR A 177 -24.62 -20.94 -40.57
CA THR A 177 -23.18 -21.21 -40.62
C THR A 177 -22.64 -21.83 -39.33
N GLY A 178 -23.51 -22.11 -38.34
CA GLY A 178 -23.10 -22.67 -37.05
C GLY A 178 -22.59 -21.64 -36.04
N THR A 179 -22.71 -20.34 -36.33
CA THR A 179 -22.36 -19.28 -35.37
C THR A 179 -23.46 -19.18 -34.32
N ILE A 180 -23.09 -19.13 -33.04
CA ILE A 180 -24.03 -19.13 -31.92
C ILE A 180 -23.93 -17.81 -31.14
N ALA A 181 -25.07 -17.19 -30.86
CA ALA A 181 -25.23 -16.14 -29.85
C ALA A 181 -25.96 -16.71 -28.63
N SER A 182 -25.64 -16.22 -27.43
CA SER A 182 -26.29 -16.64 -26.19
C SER A 182 -26.57 -15.50 -25.24
N ALA A 183 -27.66 -15.62 -24.47
CA ALA A 183 -28.02 -14.71 -23.38
C ALA A 183 -28.47 -15.51 -22.15
N VAL A 184 -28.21 -15.01 -20.94
CA VAL A 184 -28.51 -15.71 -19.68
C VAL A 184 -29.44 -14.86 -18.83
N ASP A 185 -30.48 -15.48 -18.27
CA ASP A 185 -31.41 -14.86 -17.32
C ASP A 185 -31.91 -15.90 -16.29
N THR A 186 -32.65 -15.47 -15.27
CA THR A 186 -33.07 -16.35 -14.17
C THR A 186 -34.50 -16.10 -13.71
N PHE A 187 -35.16 -17.13 -13.17
CA PHE A 187 -36.42 -17.00 -12.44
C PHE A 187 -36.41 -17.84 -11.16
N ALA A 188 -37.21 -17.45 -10.17
CA ALA A 188 -37.33 -18.16 -8.90
C ALA A 188 -38.66 -18.93 -8.82
N LEU A 189 -38.58 -20.19 -8.42
CA LEU A 189 -39.75 -21.00 -8.06
C LEU A 189 -39.83 -21.10 -6.53
N THR A 190 -40.99 -20.82 -5.95
CA THR A 190 -41.28 -20.90 -4.50
C THR A 190 -42.29 -22.01 -4.21
N ALA A 191 -42.22 -22.63 -3.04
CA ALA A 191 -43.21 -23.64 -2.65
C ALA A 191 -44.61 -23.00 -2.56
N ALA A 192 -45.64 -23.70 -3.07
CA ALA A 192 -47.02 -23.25 -2.90
C ALA A 192 -47.35 -23.18 -1.40
N SER A 193 -47.78 -22.02 -0.90
CA SER A 193 -48.20 -21.91 0.50
C SER A 193 -49.48 -22.73 0.68
N THR A 194 -49.39 -23.83 1.42
CA THR A 194 -50.58 -24.55 1.85
C THR A 194 -51.29 -23.67 2.87
N THR A 195 -52.29 -22.90 2.43
CA THR A 195 -53.19 -22.20 3.33
C THR A 195 -53.80 -23.24 4.28
N PRO A 196 -53.57 -23.16 5.60
CA PRO A 196 -54.18 -24.08 6.55
C PRO A 196 -55.68 -23.81 6.54
N SER A 197 -56.45 -24.78 6.04
CA SER A 197 -57.92 -24.78 6.11
C SER A 197 -58.33 -24.76 7.58
N GLY A 198 -59.14 -23.76 7.94
CA GLY A 198 -59.47 -23.43 9.33
C GLY A 198 -60.14 -24.56 10.10
N GLY A 199 -59.46 -25.01 11.15
CA GLY A 199 -60.03 -25.69 12.32
C GLY A 199 -59.43 -25.02 13.55
N GLY A 200 -60.30 -24.43 14.38
CA GLY A 200 -59.94 -23.39 15.34
C GLY A 200 -59.12 -23.80 16.56
N GLY A 201 -58.63 -22.77 17.25
CA GLY A 201 -58.28 -22.81 18.67
C GLY A 201 -56.78 -22.77 18.97
N GLY A 202 -56.37 -21.70 19.67
CA GLY A 202 -55.20 -21.72 20.56
C GLY A 202 -53.99 -20.98 20.02
N GLY A 203 -53.65 -19.86 20.66
CA GLY A 203 -52.58 -18.96 20.23
C GLY A 203 -51.19 -19.58 20.30
N GLY A 204 -50.41 -19.29 19.26
CA GLY A 204 -48.97 -19.53 19.18
C GLY A 204 -48.47 -18.83 17.93
N GLY A 205 -47.92 -17.62 18.09
CA GLY A 205 -47.49 -16.77 16.99
C GLY A 205 -46.39 -17.42 16.17
N VAL A 206 -46.77 -18.05 15.05
CA VAL A 206 -45.81 -18.51 14.04
C VAL A 206 -45.45 -17.30 13.19
N THR A 207 -44.27 -16.76 13.43
CA THR A 207 -43.62 -15.79 12.55
C THR A 207 -43.42 -16.44 11.18
N THR A 208 -44.25 -16.08 10.21
CA THR A 208 -43.99 -16.35 8.79
C THR A 208 -42.64 -15.77 8.42
N ILE A 209 -41.66 -16.65 8.26
CA ILE A 209 -40.31 -16.30 7.81
C ILE A 209 -40.44 -15.97 6.33
N VAL A 210 -40.45 -14.67 6.00
CA VAL A 210 -40.40 -14.21 4.61
C VAL A 210 -39.04 -14.63 4.06
N PRO A 211 -38.98 -15.47 3.02
CA PRO A 211 -37.71 -15.85 2.41
C PRO A 211 -37.05 -14.58 1.88
N CYS A 212 -35.85 -14.32 2.37
CA CYS A 212 -35.10 -13.17 1.93
C CYS A 212 -34.44 -13.48 0.57
N THR A 213 -34.10 -12.46 -0.20
CA THR A 213 -33.40 -12.60 -1.48
C THR A 213 -32.06 -11.85 -1.43
N TYR A 214 -31.02 -12.44 -2.04
CA TYR A 214 -29.75 -11.77 -2.31
C TYR A 214 -29.81 -11.16 -3.71
N ASN A 215 -29.61 -9.86 -3.83
CA ASN A 215 -29.54 -9.16 -5.11
C ASN A 215 -28.31 -8.27 -5.10
N TRP A 216 -27.36 -8.47 -6.00
CA TRP A 216 -26.05 -7.84 -5.96
C TRP A 216 -25.92 -6.79 -7.05
N ASP A 217 -25.71 -5.54 -6.64
CA ASP A 217 -25.35 -4.44 -7.53
C ASP A 217 -23.83 -4.25 -7.45
N CYS A 218 -23.12 -4.49 -8.55
CA CYS A 218 -21.66 -4.45 -8.60
C CYS A 218 -21.15 -3.26 -9.41
N THR A 219 -20.08 -2.62 -8.95
CA THR A 219 -19.34 -1.66 -9.77
C THR A 219 -18.67 -2.35 -10.96
N PRO A 220 -18.31 -1.60 -12.01
CA PRO A 220 -17.36 -2.09 -13.02
C PRO A 220 -16.04 -2.54 -12.37
N TRP A 221 -15.32 -3.44 -13.04
CA TRP A 221 -13.95 -3.80 -12.66
C TRP A 221 -13.04 -2.58 -12.71
N SER A 222 -12.15 -2.46 -11.71
CA SER A 222 -11.14 -1.41 -11.62
C SER A 222 -10.04 -1.60 -12.67
N VAL A 223 -9.22 -0.57 -12.86
CA VAL A 223 -8.00 -0.70 -13.66
C VAL A 223 -7.10 -1.75 -13.06
N CYS A 224 -6.35 -2.45 -13.91
CA CYS A 224 -5.39 -3.42 -13.41
C CYS A 224 -4.30 -2.70 -12.59
N ALA A 225 -4.26 -2.98 -11.29
CA ALA A 225 -3.23 -2.49 -10.38
C ALA A 225 -2.59 -3.68 -9.69
N ASP A 226 -1.25 -3.74 -9.66
CA ASP A 226 -0.49 -4.84 -9.07
C ASP A 226 -0.88 -6.24 -9.60
N GLY A 227 -1.29 -6.32 -10.87
CA GLY A 227 -1.71 -7.56 -11.51
C GLY A 227 -3.10 -8.04 -11.11
N LYS A 228 -3.95 -7.19 -10.52
CA LYS A 228 -5.33 -7.51 -10.13
C LYS A 228 -6.32 -6.41 -10.54
N GLN A 229 -7.54 -6.82 -10.88
CA GLN A 229 -8.70 -5.94 -10.98
C GLN A 229 -9.67 -6.26 -9.85
N THR A 230 -10.31 -5.23 -9.33
CA THR A 230 -11.24 -5.31 -8.21
C THR A 230 -12.57 -4.65 -8.54
N ARG A 231 -13.66 -5.10 -7.93
CA ARG A 231 -14.96 -4.40 -7.98
C ARG A 231 -15.67 -4.53 -6.64
N GLU A 232 -16.60 -3.63 -6.35
CA GLU A 232 -17.41 -3.69 -5.14
C GLU A 232 -18.82 -4.14 -5.48
N CYS A 233 -19.32 -5.15 -4.77
CA CYS A 233 -20.68 -5.67 -4.91
C CYS A 233 -21.47 -5.41 -3.63
N LYS A 234 -22.54 -4.61 -3.74
CA LYS A 234 -23.46 -4.29 -2.65
C LYS A 234 -24.73 -5.14 -2.76
N ASN A 235 -25.08 -5.82 -1.68
CA ASN A 235 -26.38 -6.48 -1.60
C ASN A 235 -27.48 -5.44 -1.43
N ILE A 236 -28.36 -5.36 -2.42
CA ILE A 236 -29.60 -4.55 -2.43
C ILE A 236 -30.83 -5.41 -2.15
N GLY A 237 -30.65 -6.70 -1.90
CA GLY A 237 -31.69 -7.65 -1.50
C GLY A 237 -32.10 -7.52 -0.03
N THR A 238 -33.09 -8.33 0.37
CA THR A 238 -33.64 -8.33 1.74
C THR A 238 -32.85 -9.22 2.70
N CYS A 239 -31.98 -10.11 2.20
CA CYS A 239 -31.15 -10.94 3.05
C CYS A 239 -29.98 -10.18 3.66
N THR A 240 -29.67 -10.49 4.91
CA THR A 240 -28.36 -10.18 5.49
C THR A 240 -27.40 -11.34 5.20
N GLY A 241 -26.17 -11.06 4.77
CA GLY A 241 -25.15 -12.09 4.49
C GLY A 241 -24.41 -11.90 3.15
N THR A 242 -23.54 -12.85 2.82
CA THR A 242 -22.68 -12.83 1.62
C THR A 242 -22.85 -14.08 0.75
N GLU A 243 -23.94 -14.83 0.92
CA GLU A 243 -24.26 -15.92 -0.01
C GLU A 243 -24.45 -15.35 -1.41
N SER A 244 -24.02 -16.13 -2.41
CA SER A 244 -24.04 -15.76 -3.84
C SER A 244 -23.36 -14.43 -4.19
N LYS A 245 -22.50 -13.87 -3.31
CA LYS A 245 -21.75 -12.65 -3.60
C LYS A 245 -20.86 -12.87 -4.84
N PRO A 246 -20.99 -12.06 -5.90
CA PRO A 246 -20.13 -12.18 -7.08
C PRO A 246 -18.67 -11.94 -6.71
N ILE A 247 -17.74 -12.53 -7.48
CA ILE A 247 -16.29 -12.31 -7.27
C ILE A 247 -15.96 -10.82 -7.37
N GLU A 248 -15.12 -10.34 -6.45
CA GLU A 248 -14.71 -8.93 -6.33
C GLU A 248 -13.25 -8.70 -6.69
N GLU A 249 -12.49 -9.77 -6.98
CA GLU A 249 -11.07 -9.71 -7.34
C GLU A 249 -10.79 -10.74 -8.45
N ILE A 250 -10.08 -10.32 -9.49
CA ILE A 250 -9.60 -11.19 -10.56
C ILE A 250 -8.15 -10.82 -10.90
N ASP A 251 -7.31 -11.83 -11.14
CA ASP A 251 -5.93 -11.60 -11.61
C ASP A 251 -5.96 -11.06 -13.05
N CYS A 252 -5.17 -10.03 -13.33
CA CYS A 252 -4.97 -9.48 -14.66
C CYS A 252 -4.05 -10.38 -15.49
N SER A 253 -4.40 -11.64 -15.68
CA SER A 253 -3.53 -12.56 -16.39
C SER A 253 -3.51 -12.32 -17.91
N GLU A 254 -4.34 -11.44 -18.49
CA GLU A 254 -4.54 -11.41 -19.94
C GLU A 254 -4.90 -10.05 -20.58
N ALA A 255 -4.66 -8.90 -19.94
CA ALA A 255 -4.91 -7.61 -20.62
C ALA A 255 -3.84 -7.39 -21.71
N LEU A 256 -4.19 -7.62 -22.98
CA LEU A 256 -3.27 -7.49 -24.12
C LEU A 256 -2.84 -6.04 -24.35
N PHE A 257 -3.70 -5.07 -24.01
CA PHE A 257 -3.47 -3.65 -24.24
C PHE A 257 -3.61 -2.82 -22.95
N ASP A 258 -2.66 -1.90 -22.78
CA ASP A 258 -2.74 -0.74 -21.89
C ASP A 258 -3.01 0.52 -22.74
N ILE A 259 -3.62 1.56 -22.16
CA ILE A 259 -3.87 2.83 -22.85
C ILE A 259 -3.16 3.95 -22.12
N LEU A 260 -2.30 4.66 -22.85
CA LEU A 260 -1.71 5.90 -22.41
C LEU A 260 -2.33 7.07 -23.17
N LEU A 261 -3.34 7.70 -22.56
CA LEU A 261 -3.95 8.91 -23.08
C LEU A 261 -3.07 10.13 -22.81
N LYS A 262 -2.82 10.94 -23.86
CA LYS A 262 -2.09 12.20 -23.75
C LYS A 262 -2.80 13.28 -24.53
N LEU A 263 -3.49 14.20 -23.85
CA LEU A 263 -3.94 15.45 -24.46
C LEU A 263 -2.73 16.23 -24.98
N LYS A 264 -2.55 16.22 -26.29
CA LYS A 264 -1.62 17.07 -27.03
C LYS A 264 -2.43 18.17 -27.71
N ASN A 265 -2.00 19.42 -27.52
CA ASN A 265 -2.49 20.60 -28.23
C ASN A 265 -4.01 20.64 -28.39
N ILE A 266 -4.70 20.96 -27.31
CA ILE A 266 -6.12 21.30 -27.40
C ILE A 266 -6.22 22.72 -27.94
N ASP A 267 -6.54 22.83 -29.21
CA ASP A 267 -6.72 24.11 -29.88
C ASP A 267 -8.21 24.31 -30.19
N LEU A 268 -8.91 25.01 -29.29
CA LEU A 268 -10.25 25.51 -29.55
C LEU A 268 -10.14 26.68 -30.55
N ASN A 269 -9.93 26.33 -31.83
CA ASN A 269 -10.00 27.30 -32.93
C ASN A 269 -11.41 27.91 -33.03
N GLU A 270 -11.62 28.89 -33.92
CA GLU A 270 -12.94 29.49 -34.19
C GLU A 270 -14.03 28.45 -34.52
N ASN A 271 -13.62 27.27 -35.01
CA ASN A 271 -14.48 26.13 -35.31
C ASN A 271 -14.75 25.19 -34.10
N LYS A 272 -14.20 25.49 -32.92
CA LYS A 272 -14.38 24.76 -31.65
C LYS A 272 -14.06 23.26 -31.71
N SER A 273 -13.00 22.88 -32.43
CA SER A 273 -12.57 21.49 -32.51
C SER A 273 -11.71 21.06 -31.32
N LEU A 274 -11.89 19.84 -30.81
CA LEU A 274 -11.01 19.24 -29.81
C LEU A 274 -10.02 18.29 -30.50
N LEU A 275 -8.73 18.59 -30.46
CA LEU A 275 -7.65 17.70 -30.93
C LEU A 275 -6.99 17.00 -29.73
N PHE A 276 -6.79 15.70 -29.82
CA PHE A 276 -6.12 14.92 -28.78
C PHE A 276 -5.37 13.73 -29.38
N SER A 277 -4.51 13.11 -28.56
CA SER A 277 -3.84 11.87 -28.95
C SER A 277 -3.92 10.82 -27.85
N TYR A 278 -3.95 9.56 -28.23
CA TYR A 278 -3.85 8.45 -27.31
C TYR A 278 -2.92 7.38 -27.89
N ASP A 279 -2.13 6.77 -27.02
CA ASP A 279 -1.23 5.68 -27.36
C ASP A 279 -1.87 4.38 -26.83
N LEU A 280 -2.17 3.43 -27.71
CA LEU A 280 -2.48 2.05 -27.35
C LEU A 280 -1.16 1.29 -27.25
N ILE A 281 -0.85 0.76 -26.07
CA ILE A 281 0.41 0.09 -25.77
C ILE A 281 0.12 -1.40 -25.62
N GLU A 282 0.54 -2.21 -26.59
CA GLU A 282 0.40 -3.66 -26.50
C GLU A 282 1.44 -4.20 -25.52
N GLN A 283 0.99 -4.88 -24.47
CA GLN A 283 1.87 -5.45 -23.45
C GLN A 283 2.38 -6.83 -23.87
N ILE A 284 1.51 -7.63 -24.49
CA ILE A 284 1.78 -9.03 -24.82
C ILE A 284 1.03 -9.37 -26.12
N GLY A 285 1.70 -9.26 -27.27
CA GLY A 285 1.13 -9.78 -28.50
C GLY A 285 1.94 -9.45 -29.75
N VAL A 286 1.78 -10.30 -30.76
CA VAL A 286 2.37 -10.17 -32.10
C VAL A 286 1.30 -10.18 -33.19
N GLU A 287 0.05 -10.47 -32.80
CA GLU A 287 -1.08 -10.65 -33.70
C GLU A 287 -1.87 -9.35 -33.85
N LYS A 288 -2.51 -9.20 -34.99
CA LYS A 288 -3.34 -8.03 -35.29
C LYS A 288 -4.72 -8.22 -34.65
N ILE A 289 -5.11 -7.33 -33.75
CA ILE A 289 -6.34 -7.41 -32.97
C ILE A 289 -7.24 -6.23 -33.33
N ASP A 290 -8.53 -6.49 -33.56
CA ASP A 290 -9.52 -5.44 -33.73
C ASP A 290 -9.93 -4.88 -32.35
N VAL A 291 -9.77 -3.57 -32.20
CA VAL A 291 -10.05 -2.82 -30.98
C VAL A 291 -11.19 -1.85 -31.26
N HIS A 292 -12.29 -1.96 -30.51
CA HIS A 292 -13.39 -1.00 -30.52
C HIS A 292 -13.06 0.13 -29.55
N ILE A 293 -12.98 1.35 -30.04
CA ILE A 293 -12.57 2.53 -29.28
C ILE A 293 -13.79 3.44 -29.12
N LYS A 294 -14.23 3.66 -27.89
CA LYS A 294 -15.28 4.62 -27.53
C LYS A 294 -14.64 5.88 -26.95
N THR A 295 -14.79 7.00 -27.65
CA THR A 295 -14.40 8.33 -27.19
C THR A 295 -15.61 9.06 -26.63
N SER A 296 -15.53 9.52 -25.39
CA SER A 296 -16.60 10.20 -24.67
C SER A 296 -16.12 11.53 -24.09
N ILE A 297 -16.99 12.54 -24.07
CA ILE A 297 -16.80 13.76 -23.29
C ILE A 297 -17.89 13.87 -22.25
N ILE A 298 -17.49 14.02 -20.99
CA ILE A 298 -18.39 14.04 -19.84
C ILE A 298 -18.29 15.42 -19.16
N ASP A 299 -19.43 16.06 -18.89
CA ASP A 299 -19.49 17.35 -18.18
C ASP A 299 -19.31 17.20 -16.66
N SER A 300 -19.18 18.31 -15.93
CA SER A 300 -19.03 18.34 -14.48
C SER A 300 -20.22 17.74 -13.69
N ARG A 301 -21.37 17.55 -14.34
CA ARG A 301 -22.56 16.89 -13.79
C ARG A 301 -22.62 15.41 -14.14
N ASN A 302 -21.53 14.86 -14.68
CA ASN A 302 -21.40 13.47 -15.10
C ASN A 302 -22.33 13.09 -16.28
N ASN A 303 -22.71 14.04 -17.13
CA ASN A 303 -23.46 13.77 -18.36
C ASN A 303 -22.52 13.58 -19.55
N GLU A 304 -22.69 12.49 -20.30
CA GLU A 304 -22.01 12.27 -21.57
C GLU A 304 -22.59 13.20 -22.65
N ILE A 305 -21.87 14.29 -22.97
CA ILE A 305 -22.29 15.30 -23.96
C ILE A 305 -21.82 14.96 -25.38
N PHE A 306 -20.88 14.03 -25.51
CA PHE A 306 -20.40 13.51 -26.78
C PHE A 306 -19.96 12.06 -26.63
N SER A 307 -20.23 11.26 -27.67
CA SER A 307 -19.83 9.86 -27.75
C SER A 307 -19.59 9.47 -29.20
N ARG A 308 -18.47 8.78 -29.48
CA ARG A 308 -18.16 8.21 -30.79
C ARG A 308 -17.50 6.85 -30.59
N ILE A 309 -17.93 5.85 -31.36
CA ILE A 309 -17.31 4.53 -31.37
C ILE A 309 -16.65 4.32 -32.74
N GLU A 310 -15.39 3.91 -32.74
CA GLU A 310 -14.65 3.49 -33.93
C GLU A 310 -14.03 2.11 -33.71
N THR A 311 -13.57 1.46 -34.78
CA THR A 311 -12.85 0.19 -34.71
C THR A 311 -11.51 0.34 -35.42
N LYS A 312 -10.42 -0.03 -34.75
CA LYS A 312 -9.06 0.02 -35.29
C LYS A 312 -8.44 -1.37 -35.17
N ALA A 313 -7.83 -1.83 -36.25
CA ALA A 313 -6.98 -3.02 -36.18
C ALA A 313 -5.59 -2.61 -35.69
N VAL A 314 -5.18 -3.13 -34.54
CA VAL A 314 -3.96 -2.77 -33.83
C VAL A 314 -2.98 -3.95 -33.89
N GLN A 315 -1.72 -3.67 -34.21
CA GLN A 315 -0.61 -4.61 -34.11
C GLN A 315 0.58 -3.83 -33.54
N GLY A 316 1.04 -4.19 -32.35
CA GLY A 316 2.00 -3.42 -31.58
C GLY A 316 1.42 -2.12 -31.01
N ASN A 317 2.31 -1.16 -30.75
CA ASN A 317 1.92 0.15 -30.24
C ASN A 317 1.30 1.02 -31.34
N LEU A 318 0.11 1.55 -31.11
CA LEU A 318 -0.57 2.47 -32.02
C LEU A 318 -0.76 3.83 -31.37
N SER A 319 -0.23 4.90 -31.98
CA SER A 319 -0.52 6.28 -31.58
C SER A 319 -1.57 6.86 -32.52
N VAL A 320 -2.70 7.28 -31.98
CA VAL A 320 -3.81 7.87 -32.74
C VAL A 320 -3.92 9.35 -32.38
N ILE A 321 -4.07 10.19 -33.41
CA ILE A 321 -4.46 11.60 -33.27
C ILE A 321 -5.91 11.68 -33.74
N ASP A 322 -6.80 12.13 -32.88
CA ASP A 322 -8.23 12.25 -33.18
C ASP A 322 -8.70 13.70 -33.00
N LYS A 323 -9.73 14.05 -33.77
CA LYS A 323 -10.32 15.37 -33.85
C LYS A 323 -11.84 15.26 -33.72
N ILE A 324 -12.37 15.98 -32.75
CA ILE A 324 -13.80 16.13 -32.58
C ILE A 324 -14.19 17.53 -33.04
N ASP A 325 -14.86 17.58 -34.19
CA ASP A 325 -15.47 18.78 -34.71
C ASP A 325 -16.90 18.95 -34.15
N GLU A 326 -17.41 20.19 -34.21
CA GLU A 326 -18.83 20.52 -33.98
C GLU A 326 -19.35 20.48 -32.52
N ILE A 327 -18.48 20.41 -31.51
CA ILE A 327 -18.92 20.54 -30.12
C ILE A 327 -18.90 22.00 -29.66
N ARG A 328 -20.04 22.47 -29.18
CA ARG A 328 -20.16 23.76 -28.49
C ARG A 328 -19.96 23.56 -26.99
N PHE A 329 -18.71 23.66 -26.55
CA PHE A 329 -18.41 23.71 -25.12
C PHE A 329 -18.97 24.99 -24.50
N ILE A 330 -19.63 24.84 -23.34
CA ILE A 330 -19.95 25.92 -22.42
C ILE A 330 -18.80 26.01 -21.41
N ASP A 331 -18.59 27.17 -20.80
CA ASP A 331 -17.60 27.29 -19.73
C ASP A 331 -17.89 26.30 -18.59
N GLY A 332 -16.88 25.55 -18.17
CA GLY A 332 -17.01 24.48 -17.20
C GLY A 332 -15.90 23.43 -17.25
N ASP A 333 -15.97 22.48 -16.32
CA ASP A 333 -15.04 21.35 -16.24
C ASP A 333 -15.57 20.14 -17.02
N TYR A 334 -14.67 19.46 -17.73
CA TYR A 334 -14.97 18.31 -18.57
C TYR A 334 -13.96 17.19 -18.37
N ILE A 335 -14.37 15.97 -18.72
CA ILE A 335 -13.53 14.77 -18.77
C ILE A 335 -13.56 14.25 -20.20
N LEU A 336 -12.40 14.16 -20.84
CA LEU A 336 -12.21 13.34 -22.03
C LEU A 336 -11.92 11.91 -21.57
N ARG A 337 -12.72 10.95 -22.02
CA ARG A 337 -12.57 9.54 -21.72
C ARG A 337 -12.42 8.76 -23.02
N VAL A 338 -11.42 7.89 -23.08
CA VAL A 338 -11.24 6.91 -24.17
C VAL A 338 -11.33 5.53 -23.55
N ASP A 339 -12.39 4.79 -23.87
CA ASP A 339 -12.54 3.38 -23.55
C ASP A 339 -12.16 2.55 -24.78
N ILE A 340 -11.52 1.40 -24.56
CA ILE A 340 -11.38 0.38 -25.60
C ILE A 340 -11.99 -0.93 -25.14
N LEU A 341 -12.54 -1.67 -26.09
CA LEU A 341 -13.01 -3.03 -25.95
C LEU A 341 -12.30 -3.90 -26.99
N TYR A 342 -11.71 -5.01 -26.55
CA TYR A 342 -10.98 -5.92 -27.44
C TYR A 342 -11.11 -7.37 -26.96
N GLY A 343 -10.86 -8.31 -27.89
CA GLY A 343 -10.90 -9.74 -27.62
C GLY A 343 -12.21 -10.21 -26.95
N ASN A 344 -12.10 -11.02 -25.90
CA ASN A 344 -13.20 -11.56 -25.10
C ASN A 344 -13.85 -10.51 -24.18
N LEU A 345 -14.25 -9.35 -24.73
CA LEU A 345 -14.86 -8.23 -23.99
C LEU A 345 -13.94 -7.63 -22.91
N GLN A 346 -12.62 -7.73 -23.09
CA GLN A 346 -11.67 -7.05 -22.22
C GLN A 346 -11.76 -5.54 -22.46
N ARG A 347 -11.63 -4.76 -21.38
CA ARG A 347 -11.77 -3.31 -21.42
C ARG A 347 -10.56 -2.65 -20.79
N ALA A 348 -10.02 -1.65 -21.47
CA ALA A 348 -9.11 -0.68 -20.88
C ALA A 348 -9.68 0.72 -21.12
N PHE A 349 -9.34 1.69 -20.28
CA PHE A 349 -9.77 3.06 -20.48
C PHE A 349 -8.77 4.05 -19.92
N ALA A 350 -8.79 5.27 -20.43
CA ALA A 350 -7.99 6.37 -19.94
C ALA A 350 -8.81 7.66 -19.95
N GLU A 351 -8.58 8.51 -18.94
CA GLU A 351 -9.34 9.75 -18.74
C GLU A 351 -8.40 10.93 -18.55
N GLN A 352 -8.82 12.10 -19.04
CA GLN A 352 -8.12 13.34 -18.79
C GLN A 352 -9.10 14.51 -18.62
N LYS A 353 -8.95 15.23 -17.50
CA LYS A 353 -9.75 16.41 -17.15
C LYS A 353 -9.24 17.65 -17.89
N PHE A 354 -10.16 18.52 -18.28
CA PHE A 354 -9.86 19.84 -18.85
C PHE A 354 -10.96 20.85 -18.52
N LYS A 355 -10.63 22.15 -18.54
CA LYS A 355 -11.56 23.23 -18.26
C LYS A 355 -11.71 24.13 -19.48
N VAL A 356 -12.93 24.58 -19.73
CA VAL A 356 -13.21 25.63 -20.73
C VAL A 356 -13.60 26.89 -19.98
N GLU A 357 -12.89 27.99 -20.24
CA GLU A 357 -13.19 29.32 -19.72
C GLU A 357 -13.10 30.36 -20.83
N ASN A 358 -14.17 31.13 -21.04
CA ASN A 358 -14.26 32.14 -22.09
C ASN A 358 -13.92 31.59 -23.48
N GLY A 359 -14.35 30.36 -23.76
CA GLY A 359 -14.04 29.66 -25.03
C GLY A 359 -12.57 29.31 -25.24
N LYS A 360 -11.71 29.51 -24.23
CA LYS A 360 -10.33 29.03 -24.20
C LYS A 360 -10.24 27.82 -23.29
N LEU A 361 -9.37 26.90 -23.65
CA LEU A 361 -9.20 25.68 -22.89
C LEU A 361 -8.07 25.88 -21.90
N GLU A 362 -8.41 25.98 -20.62
CA GLU A 362 -7.42 25.90 -19.56
C GLU A 362 -7.19 24.42 -19.33
N LYS A 363 -6.02 23.94 -19.78
CA LYS A 363 -5.58 22.61 -19.39
C LYS A 363 -5.51 22.64 -17.87
N ILE A 364 -6.48 22.00 -17.21
CA ILE A 364 -6.25 21.49 -15.87
C ILE A 364 -5.14 20.49 -16.11
N VAL A 365 -3.91 20.95 -15.96
CA VAL A 365 -2.81 20.06 -15.67
C VAL A 365 -3.25 19.47 -14.35
N GLY A 366 -4.04 18.39 -14.43
CA GLY A 366 -4.12 17.45 -13.36
C GLY A 366 -2.66 17.23 -13.06
N GLU A 367 -2.22 17.70 -11.91
CA GLU A 367 -0.94 17.34 -11.38
C GLU A 367 -0.95 15.83 -11.52
N LEU A 368 -0.30 15.32 -12.58
CA LEU A 368 0.08 13.91 -12.72
C LEU A 368 0.48 13.57 -11.31
N PRO A 369 -0.26 12.70 -10.58
CA PRO A 369 -0.12 12.55 -9.13
C PRO A 369 1.37 12.50 -8.93
N GLU A 370 1.96 13.60 -8.41
CA GLU A 370 3.37 13.89 -8.66
C GLU A 370 4.03 12.61 -8.24
N ARG A 371 4.53 11.85 -9.21
CA ARG A 371 5.05 10.52 -8.97
C ARG A 371 6.23 10.86 -8.12
N GLU A 372 6.05 10.76 -6.78
CA GLU A 372 6.59 11.73 -5.84
C GLU A 372 7.94 12.09 -6.38
N LYS A 373 8.13 13.33 -6.85
CA LYS A 373 9.50 13.80 -6.98
C LYS A 373 9.98 13.65 -5.55
N ILE A 374 10.59 12.50 -5.25
CA ILE A 374 11.29 12.23 -4.02
C ILE A 374 12.23 13.40 -4.05
N ASN A 375 11.86 14.40 -3.26
CA ASN A 375 12.28 15.76 -3.50
C ASN A 375 13.78 15.66 -3.66
N LEU A 376 14.37 16.07 -4.77
CA LEU A 376 15.77 15.70 -5.06
C LEU A 376 16.66 16.06 -3.85
N THR A 377 16.25 17.11 -3.12
CA THR A 377 16.62 17.50 -1.76
C THR A 377 16.49 16.40 -0.68
N VAL A 378 15.35 15.72 -0.52
CA VAL A 378 15.18 14.57 0.38
C VAL A 378 16.12 13.42 0.01
N LEU A 379 16.29 13.10 -1.29
CA LEU A 379 17.26 12.08 -1.72
C LEU A 379 18.71 12.52 -1.40
N LEU A 380 19.02 13.81 -1.60
CA LEU A 380 20.32 14.40 -1.27
C LEU A 380 20.58 14.40 0.24
N ILE A 381 19.58 14.71 1.05
CA ILE A 381 19.65 14.68 2.52
C ILE A 381 19.89 13.25 3.01
N LEU A 382 19.19 12.26 2.42
CA LEU A 382 19.40 10.85 2.73
C LEU A 382 20.82 10.40 2.36
N LEU A 383 21.33 10.81 1.19
CA LEU A 383 22.70 10.54 0.76
C LEU A 383 23.74 11.16 1.71
N ILE A 384 23.51 12.41 2.15
CA ILE A 384 24.37 13.11 3.12
C ILE A 384 24.36 12.38 4.47
N LEU A 385 23.21 11.90 4.95
CA LEU A 385 23.09 11.11 6.18
C LEU A 385 23.85 9.78 6.08
N ILE A 386 23.75 9.08 4.94
CA ILE A 386 24.49 7.84 4.69
C ILE A 386 26.01 8.10 4.67
N LEU A 387 26.46 9.18 4.01
CA LEU A 387 27.87 9.57 4.01
C LEU A 387 28.37 9.96 5.42
N ALA A 388 27.59 10.72 6.17
CA ALA A 388 27.94 11.13 7.54
C ALA A 388 28.07 9.91 8.47
N THR A 389 27.14 8.96 8.39
CA THR A 389 27.19 7.72 9.18
C THR A 389 28.39 6.85 8.80
N ALA A 390 28.70 6.71 7.51
CA ALA A 390 29.90 6.02 7.04
C ALA A 390 31.19 6.67 7.59
N ILE A 391 31.29 8.00 7.55
CA ILE A 391 32.43 8.75 8.11
C ILE A 391 32.55 8.50 9.62
N ILE A 392 31.44 8.54 10.36
CA ILE A 392 31.43 8.25 11.80
C ILE A 392 31.94 6.82 12.07
N ILE A 393 31.49 5.83 11.29
CA ILE A 393 31.95 4.43 11.42
C ILE A 393 33.46 4.32 11.14
N ILE A 394 33.96 4.99 10.10
CA ILE A 394 35.40 5.03 9.77
C ILE A 394 36.19 5.66 10.92
N LEU A 395 35.73 6.77 11.48
CA LEU A 395 36.37 7.44 12.62
C LEU A 395 36.38 6.56 13.87
N LEU A 396 35.29 5.83 14.14
CA LEU A 396 35.20 4.87 15.24
C LEU A 396 36.14 3.68 15.03
N LYS A 397 36.23 3.12 13.82
CA LYS A 397 37.20 2.07 13.46
C LYS A 397 38.63 2.57 13.64
N LYS A 398 38.95 3.78 13.16
CA LYS A 398 40.29 4.40 13.32
C LYS A 398 40.64 4.62 14.79
N ARG A 399 39.67 4.99 15.62
CA ARG A 399 39.85 5.16 17.07
C ARG A 399 40.07 3.81 17.78
N ARG A 400 39.42 2.74 17.33
CA ARG A 400 39.70 1.37 17.81
C ARG A 400 41.10 0.90 17.39
N LYS A 401 41.50 1.14 16.14
CA LYS A 401 42.85 0.77 15.66
C LYS A 401 43.94 1.47 16.47
N ARG A 402 43.79 2.78 16.74
CA ARG A 402 44.70 3.52 17.63
C ARG A 402 44.74 2.97 19.06
N LYS A 403 43.61 2.51 19.61
CA LYS A 403 43.61 1.86 20.93
C LYS A 403 44.36 0.53 20.91
N HIS A 404 44.21 -0.27 19.84
CA HIS A 404 44.98 -1.50 19.69
C HIS A 404 46.47 -1.24 19.47
N GLU A 405 46.85 -0.25 18.67
CA GLU A 405 48.25 0.16 18.50
C GLU A 405 48.85 0.69 19.80
N VAL A 406 48.12 1.49 20.59
CA VAL A 406 48.60 1.93 21.91
C VAL A 406 48.72 0.76 22.89
N HIS A 407 47.83 -0.23 22.83
CA HIS A 407 47.96 -1.43 23.65
C HIS A 407 49.12 -2.31 23.21
N ARG A 408 49.33 -2.46 21.89
CA ARG A 408 50.45 -3.18 21.30
C ARG A 408 51.78 -2.51 21.65
N HIS A 409 51.87 -1.19 21.49
CA HIS A 409 53.04 -0.42 21.92
C HIS A 409 53.23 -0.39 23.44
N ARG A 410 52.17 -0.50 24.26
CA ARG A 410 52.34 -0.69 25.73
C ARG A 410 52.87 -2.09 26.07
N MET A 411 52.53 -3.11 25.28
CA MET A 411 53.07 -4.46 25.43
C MET A 411 54.52 -4.54 24.95
N GLU A 412 54.87 -3.80 23.89
CA GLU A 412 56.23 -3.71 23.36
C GLU A 412 57.13 -2.76 24.20
N ALA A 413 56.59 -1.67 24.74
CA ALA A 413 57.30 -0.75 25.64
C ALA A 413 57.59 -1.38 27.02
N HIS A 414 56.84 -2.40 27.43
CA HIS A 414 57.20 -3.23 28.58
C HIS A 414 58.41 -4.13 28.33
N LYS A 415 58.82 -4.27 27.06
CA LYS A 415 59.99 -5.05 26.62
C LYS A 415 61.24 -4.19 26.39
N HIS A 416 61.10 -2.88 26.26
CA HIS A 416 62.22 -1.96 26.09
C HIS A 416 61.87 -0.57 26.62
N HIS A 417 62.11 -0.34 27.91
CA HIS A 417 62.12 1.01 28.46
C HIS A 417 63.56 1.53 28.53
N LYS A 418 64.02 2.16 27.44
CA LYS A 418 64.91 3.32 27.53
C LYS A 418 64.66 4.27 26.35
N THR A 419 64.41 5.52 26.73
CA THR A 419 64.51 6.78 25.98
C THR A 419 63.50 7.19 24.90
N HIS A 420 63.06 8.44 25.12
CA HIS A 420 62.60 9.48 24.21
C HIS A 420 61.11 9.80 24.02
N LYS A 421 60.92 11.12 24.06
CA LYS A 421 59.74 11.95 24.31
C LYS A 421 59.46 12.75 23.04
N HIS A 422 58.20 13.15 22.91
CA HIS A 422 57.66 14.35 22.25
C HIS A 422 57.05 14.28 20.83
N LYS A 423 55.84 14.89 20.79
CA LYS A 423 55.31 15.84 19.77
C LYS A 423 54.54 15.26 18.58
N HIS A 424 53.20 15.15 18.72
CA HIS A 424 52.25 15.61 17.69
C HIS A 424 50.79 15.61 18.17
N ARG A 425 50.22 16.79 18.47
CA ARG A 425 48.76 17.00 18.59
C ARG A 425 48.40 18.45 18.27
N SER A 426 48.26 18.80 16.98
CA SER A 426 47.65 20.08 16.58
C SER A 426 46.74 20.01 15.34
N SER A 427 46.86 19.00 14.47
CA SER A 427 46.10 18.99 13.20
C SER A 427 44.62 18.59 13.30
N VAL A 428 44.17 17.97 14.39
CA VAL A 428 42.77 17.48 14.49
C VAL A 428 41.77 18.59 14.86
N ARG A 429 42.22 19.68 15.52
CA ARG A 429 41.33 20.80 15.87
C ARG A 429 40.97 21.66 14.65
N LYS A 430 41.86 21.76 13.65
CA LYS A 430 41.63 22.60 12.45
C LYS A 430 40.56 22.02 11.53
N ILE A 431 40.48 20.69 11.41
CA ILE A 431 39.49 20.03 10.54
C ILE A 431 38.07 20.14 11.12
N VAL A 432 37.92 20.06 12.44
CA VAL A 432 36.59 20.15 13.08
C VAL A 432 36.01 21.57 12.99
N ILE A 433 36.86 22.60 13.06
CA ILE A 433 36.43 24.00 12.94
C ILE A 433 36.05 24.31 11.47
N ALA A 434 36.80 23.80 10.49
CA ALA A 434 36.50 24.02 9.07
C ALA A 434 35.13 23.41 8.66
N ILE A 435 34.78 22.24 9.19
CA ILE A 435 33.49 21.60 8.90
C ILE A 435 32.32 22.36 9.56
N ALA A 436 32.52 22.91 10.76
CA ALA A 436 31.49 23.70 11.44
C ALA A 436 31.21 25.03 10.73
N ILE A 437 32.24 25.68 10.19
CA ILE A 437 32.09 26.94 9.42
C ILE A 437 31.39 26.68 8.08
N GLY A 438 31.72 25.57 7.39
CA GLY A 438 31.04 25.21 6.14
C GLY A 438 29.54 24.93 6.31
N ALA A 439 29.14 24.28 7.40
CA ALA A 439 27.73 24.02 7.69
C ALA A 439 26.94 25.30 8.04
N ALA A 440 27.58 26.28 8.70
CA ALA A 440 26.94 27.56 9.02
C ALA A 440 26.75 28.45 7.78
N ALA A 441 27.69 28.43 6.83
CA ALA A 441 27.60 29.20 5.58
C ALA A 441 26.42 28.72 4.70
N ILE A 442 26.23 27.40 4.58
CA ILE A 442 25.12 26.82 3.81
C ILE A 442 23.75 27.19 4.43
N PHE A 443 23.68 27.30 5.76
CA PHE A 443 22.44 27.67 6.44
C PHE A 443 22.07 29.15 6.25
N LEU A 444 23.07 30.04 6.22
CA LEU A 444 22.89 31.49 6.01
C LEU A 444 22.50 31.83 4.56
N GLU A 445 22.95 31.05 3.58
CA GLU A 445 22.62 31.31 2.17
C GLU A 445 21.17 30.91 1.82
N THR A 446 20.61 29.94 2.56
CA THR A 446 19.20 29.53 2.38
C THR A 446 18.17 30.45 3.06
N SER A 447 18.57 31.38 3.93
CA SER A 447 17.63 32.27 4.64
C SER A 447 17.47 33.66 4.02
N SER A 448 18.22 34.01 2.97
CA SER A 448 18.31 35.39 2.46
C SER A 448 17.50 35.68 1.18
N ARG A 449 16.68 34.75 0.69
CA ARG A 449 15.85 34.96 -0.53
C ARG A 449 14.35 34.78 -0.33
N GLY A 450 13.81 35.31 0.77
CA GLY A 450 12.36 35.50 0.94
C GLY A 450 12.01 36.98 1.11
N LYS A 451 11.61 37.66 0.02
CA LYS A 451 10.92 38.96 0.09
C LYS A 451 9.57 38.74 0.76
N ILE A 452 9.39 39.26 1.97
CA ILE A 452 8.07 39.35 2.62
C ILE A 452 7.59 40.79 2.45
N ILE A 453 6.60 40.97 1.57
CA ILE A 453 5.76 42.17 1.50
C ILE A 453 4.37 41.70 1.93
N GLY A 454 3.80 42.38 2.93
CA GLY A 454 2.56 41.97 3.58
C GLY A 454 1.30 42.31 2.80
N PHE A 455 0.16 41.79 3.26
CA PHE A 455 -1.07 42.54 3.51
C PHE A 455 -2.12 41.65 4.21
N ALA A 456 -2.87 42.33 5.08
CA ALA A 456 -4.27 42.18 5.47
C ALA A 456 -4.83 40.88 6.10
N VAL A 457 -5.48 41.14 7.22
CA VAL A 457 -6.32 40.28 8.07
C VAL A 457 -7.67 40.07 7.40
N ASN A 458 -8.04 38.81 7.12
CA ASN A 458 -9.28 38.16 7.56
C ASN A 458 -9.36 36.74 7.02
N GLU A 459 -10.12 35.92 7.76
CA GLU A 459 -10.44 34.51 7.56
C GLU A 459 -9.50 33.46 8.18
N ILE A 460 -10.12 32.65 9.02
CA ILE A 460 -9.56 31.55 9.81
C ILE A 460 -9.22 30.38 8.86
N PRO A 461 -7.98 29.89 8.76
CA PRO A 461 -7.68 28.74 7.92
C PRO A 461 -7.61 27.44 8.73
N SER A 462 -8.46 26.49 8.36
CA SER A 462 -8.40 25.07 8.74
C SER A 462 -7.29 24.31 8.00
N LYS A 463 -6.07 24.87 7.95
CA LYS A 463 -4.87 24.19 7.46
C LYS A 463 -3.78 24.28 8.50
N VAL A 464 -3.71 23.27 9.36
CA VAL A 464 -2.49 23.01 10.14
C VAL A 464 -1.40 22.68 9.12
N SER A 465 -0.51 23.65 8.86
CA SER A 465 0.55 23.53 7.88
C SER A 465 1.39 22.28 8.15
N SER A 466 1.64 21.46 7.12
CA SER A 466 2.43 20.23 7.20
C SER A 466 3.87 20.43 7.70
N ASN A 467 4.30 21.68 7.85
CA ASN A 467 5.59 22.07 8.43
C ASN A 467 5.74 21.68 9.91
N PHE A 468 4.64 21.46 10.65
CA PHE A 468 4.72 21.11 12.07
C PHE A 468 5.18 19.66 12.31
N LEU A 469 4.96 18.75 11.35
CA LEU A 469 5.36 17.34 11.48
C LEU A 469 6.87 17.11 11.42
N TRP A 470 7.64 18.03 10.81
CA TRP A 470 9.11 17.91 10.71
C TRP A 470 9.85 18.33 11.98
N ILE A 471 9.22 19.11 12.87
CA ILE A 471 9.83 19.58 14.12
C ILE A 471 9.90 18.46 15.16
N LEU A 472 8.93 17.55 15.14
CA LEU A 472 8.82 16.45 16.10
C LEU A 472 10.04 15.50 16.10
N PRO A 473 10.54 14.98 14.96
CA PRO A 473 11.74 14.14 14.95
C PRO A 473 13.01 14.89 15.37
N LEU A 474 13.11 16.20 15.10
CA LEU A 474 14.24 17.02 15.54
C LEU A 474 14.27 17.15 17.07
N LEU A 475 13.12 17.38 17.70
CA LEU A 475 12.99 17.45 19.16
C LEU A 475 13.32 16.11 19.83
N ILE A 476 12.89 14.99 19.23
CA ILE A 476 13.23 13.64 19.70
C ILE A 476 14.76 13.41 19.63
N LEU A 477 15.41 13.83 18.55
CA LEU A 477 16.87 13.71 18.40
C LEU A 477 17.63 14.52 19.46
N ILE A 478 17.19 15.74 19.74
CA ILE A 478 17.77 16.61 20.77
C ILE A 478 17.56 15.97 22.17
N GLY A 479 16.37 15.44 22.45
CA GLY A 479 16.08 14.71 23.69
C GLY A 479 17.01 13.51 23.90
N LEU A 480 17.22 12.70 22.86
CA LEU A 480 18.13 11.56 22.90
C LEU A 480 19.59 11.98 23.13
N LEU A 481 20.04 13.09 22.53
CA LEU A 481 21.38 13.64 22.76
C LEU A 481 21.60 14.09 24.20
N ILE A 482 20.60 14.73 24.82
CA ILE A 482 20.65 15.16 26.23
C ILE A 482 20.73 13.94 27.16
N ILE A 483 19.90 12.92 26.94
CA ILE A 483 19.91 11.68 27.72
C ILE A 483 21.25 10.95 27.56
N TYR A 484 21.78 10.89 26.34
CA TYR A 484 23.06 10.24 26.05
C TYR A 484 24.23 10.96 26.71
N ARG A 485 24.21 12.30 26.75
CA ARG A 485 25.23 13.12 27.42
C ARG A 485 25.22 12.89 28.93
N LYS A 486 24.03 12.78 29.55
CA LYS A 486 23.88 12.53 30.99
C LYS A 486 24.42 11.14 31.40
N LYS A 487 24.27 10.13 30.54
CA LYS A 487 24.69 8.74 30.84
C LYS A 487 26.19 8.48 30.64
N ILE A 488 26.90 9.32 29.89
CA ILE A 488 28.35 9.18 29.69
C ILE A 488 29.16 9.81 30.83
N LEU A 489 28.65 10.84 31.50
CA LEU A 489 29.38 11.47 32.62
C LEU A 489 29.38 10.62 33.90
N SER A 490 28.33 9.84 34.17
CA SER A 490 28.24 9.04 35.40
C SER A 490 29.17 7.83 35.44
N LYS A 491 29.83 7.48 34.32
CA LYS A 491 30.67 6.28 34.21
C LYS A 491 32.17 6.52 34.40
N TYR A 492 32.59 7.76 34.63
CA TYR A 492 34.01 8.11 34.78
C TYR A 492 34.46 8.37 36.23
N PHE A 493 33.56 8.26 37.21
CA PHE A 493 33.89 8.19 38.64
C PHE A 493 33.40 6.85 39.21
N SER A 494 34.00 5.73 38.78
CA SER A 494 33.98 4.53 39.64
C SER A 494 35.03 4.76 40.72
N ASN A 495 34.58 5.22 41.89
CA ASN A 495 35.44 5.56 43.02
C ASN A 495 36.25 4.33 43.41
N LYS A 496 37.56 4.31 43.11
CA LYS A 496 38.51 3.27 43.53
C LYS A 496 38.49 2.99 45.05
N VAL A 497 37.90 3.91 45.82
CA VAL A 497 37.66 3.78 47.26
C VAL A 497 36.61 2.71 47.57
N LEU A 498 35.50 2.65 46.80
CA LEU A 498 34.46 1.64 46.99
C LEU A 498 34.97 0.22 46.73
N ASP A 499 35.96 0.07 45.85
CA ASP A 499 36.57 -1.24 45.58
C ASP A 499 37.31 -1.81 46.81
N LEU A 500 37.63 -0.99 47.83
CA LEU A 500 38.31 -1.43 49.05
C LEU A 500 37.35 -2.00 50.10
N MET A 501 36.07 -1.65 50.04
CA MET A 501 35.04 -2.17 50.94
C MET A 501 34.90 -3.69 50.78
N ASP A 502 34.62 -4.38 51.89
CA ASP A 502 34.45 -5.84 51.96
C ASP A 502 35.66 -6.68 51.55
N LYS A 503 36.81 -6.05 51.27
CA LYS A 503 38.04 -6.80 51.03
C LYS A 503 38.54 -7.45 52.30
N GLU A 504 38.94 -8.69 52.18
CA GLU A 504 39.61 -9.44 53.24
C GLU A 504 41.01 -8.88 53.49
N VAL A 505 41.37 -8.74 54.76
CA VAL A 505 42.64 -8.21 55.23
C VAL A 505 43.45 -9.31 55.88
N TYR A 506 44.69 -9.48 55.43
CA TYR A 506 45.65 -10.46 55.92
C TYR A 506 46.94 -9.77 56.35
N THR A 507 47.62 -10.31 57.37
CA THR A 507 49.01 -9.96 57.66
C THR A 507 49.93 -10.47 56.54
N ASP A 508 51.16 -9.98 56.52
CA ASP A 508 52.20 -10.50 55.63
C ASP A 508 52.73 -11.90 56.01
N SER A 509 52.46 -12.36 57.23
CA SER A 509 52.59 -13.77 57.64
C SER A 509 51.47 -14.67 57.07
N GLY A 510 50.38 -14.09 56.56
CA GLY A 510 49.24 -14.81 55.98
C GLY A 510 48.08 -15.05 56.94
N ASP A 511 48.10 -14.45 58.13
CA ASP A 511 47.03 -14.56 59.11
C ASP A 511 45.84 -13.66 58.72
N TYR A 512 44.64 -14.24 58.73
CA TYR A 512 43.42 -13.50 58.42
C TYR A 512 42.97 -12.63 59.58
N ILE A 513 42.71 -11.35 59.32
CA ILE A 513 42.29 -10.38 60.33
C ILE A 513 40.79 -10.13 60.28
N GLY A 514 40.24 -9.87 59.10
CA GLY A 514 38.86 -9.42 58.95
C GLY A 514 38.55 -8.83 57.59
N LYS A 515 37.48 -8.03 57.50
CA LYS A 515 37.07 -7.33 56.27
C LYS A 515 37.00 -5.82 56.48
N VAL A 516 37.37 -5.06 55.46
CA VAL A 516 37.24 -3.60 55.48
C VAL A 516 35.76 -3.22 55.56
N GLU A 517 35.38 -2.59 56.67
CA GLU A 517 34.05 -2.07 56.94
C GLU A 517 33.94 -0.59 56.56
N GLU A 518 35.02 0.18 56.71
CA GLU A 518 35.03 1.60 56.40
C GLU A 518 36.39 2.07 55.88
N VAL A 519 36.37 3.06 54.97
CA VAL A 519 37.58 3.72 54.46
C VAL A 519 37.57 5.17 54.92
N ILE A 520 38.49 5.54 55.81
CA ILE A 520 38.60 6.88 56.37
C ILE A 520 39.48 7.72 55.43
N ILE A 521 38.95 8.83 54.93
CA ILE A 521 39.62 9.73 54.00
C ILE A 521 39.94 11.04 54.72
N GLU A 522 41.22 11.38 54.82
CA GLU A 522 41.68 12.69 55.31
C GLU A 522 42.43 13.41 54.19
N LYS A 523 42.19 14.72 54.01
CA LYS A 523 42.90 15.58 53.03
C LYS A 523 42.92 15.01 51.60
N ASN A 524 41.80 14.45 51.14
CA ASN A 524 41.63 13.80 49.83
C ASN A 524 42.55 12.58 49.57
N LYS A 525 43.05 11.93 50.63
CA LYS A 525 43.78 10.66 50.55
C LYS A 525 43.18 9.67 51.55
N ILE A 526 43.33 8.37 51.29
CA ILE A 526 42.93 7.35 52.25
C ILE A 526 43.92 7.42 53.41
N ASP A 527 43.42 7.76 54.59
CA ASP A 527 44.22 7.84 55.80
C ASP A 527 44.31 6.47 56.48
N SER A 528 43.16 5.83 56.68
CA SER A 528 43.05 4.56 57.41
C SER A 528 41.88 3.70 56.94
N LEU A 529 41.91 2.42 57.29
CA LEU A 529 40.90 1.41 57.00
C LEU A 529 40.36 0.86 58.32
N ARG A 530 39.04 0.96 58.56
CA ARG A 530 38.38 0.28 59.67
C ARG A 530 38.07 -1.15 59.21
N VAL A 531 38.67 -2.12 59.87
CA VAL A 531 38.53 -3.55 59.59
C VAL A 531 37.70 -4.18 60.69
N LYS A 532 36.58 -4.78 60.30
CA LYS A 532 35.75 -5.57 61.19
C LYS A 532 36.40 -6.92 61.42
N LEU A 533 36.69 -7.23 62.68
CA LEU A 533 37.28 -8.49 63.07
C LEU A 533 36.24 -9.61 62.93
N ASP A 534 36.67 -10.79 62.51
CA ASP A 534 35.80 -11.97 62.46
C ASP A 534 35.79 -12.64 63.83
N ASP A 535 34.67 -12.49 64.56
CA ASP A 535 34.46 -12.97 65.94
C ASP A 535 34.76 -14.47 66.10
N LYS A 536 34.75 -15.25 65.02
CA LYS A 536 34.94 -16.71 65.06
C LYS A 536 36.39 -17.17 65.12
N LYS A 537 37.35 -16.31 64.75
CA LYS A 537 38.74 -16.73 64.53
C LYS A 537 39.75 -16.00 65.40
N THR A 538 39.36 -14.94 66.10
CA THR A 538 40.28 -14.12 66.86
C THR A 538 39.92 -14.11 68.35
N THR A 539 40.93 -14.08 69.21
CA THR A 539 40.77 -14.03 70.68
C THR A 539 40.52 -12.60 71.20
N TYR A 540 40.34 -11.63 70.30
CA TYR A 540 40.20 -10.22 70.67
C TYR A 540 38.73 -9.89 70.97
N LYS A 541 38.47 -9.20 72.08
CA LYS A 541 37.12 -8.78 72.50
C LYS A 541 36.59 -7.54 71.78
N THR A 542 37.37 -6.96 70.87
CA THR A 542 37.08 -5.68 70.22
C THR A 542 36.43 -5.92 68.86
N LYS A 543 35.42 -5.11 68.50
CA LYS A 543 34.61 -5.34 67.28
C LYS A 543 35.28 -4.86 65.99
N GLY A 544 36.33 -4.06 66.07
CA GLY A 544 37.02 -3.52 64.90
C GLY A 544 38.46 -3.09 65.19
N LEU A 545 39.21 -2.91 64.11
CA LEU A 545 40.61 -2.52 64.09
C LEU A 545 40.80 -1.38 63.06
N ILE A 546 41.39 -0.26 63.46
CA ILE A 546 41.74 0.82 62.53
C ILE A 546 43.19 0.65 62.08
N ILE A 547 43.41 0.50 60.78
CA ILE A 547 44.73 0.28 60.18
C ILE A 547 45.11 1.49 59.35
N LYS A 548 46.24 2.14 59.66
CA LYS A 548 46.74 3.26 58.85
C LYS A 548 47.11 2.77 57.45
N TYR A 549 46.76 3.53 56.43
CA TYR A 549 47.03 3.16 55.04
C TYR A 549 48.53 3.01 54.74
N SER A 550 49.39 3.65 55.54
CA SER A 550 50.86 3.48 55.51
C SER A 550 51.34 2.07 55.90
N GLN A 551 50.51 1.28 56.60
CA GLN A 551 50.79 -0.11 56.97
C GLN A 551 50.32 -1.11 55.90
N VAL A 552 49.60 -0.67 54.87
CA VAL A 552 49.13 -1.53 53.77
C VAL A 552 50.28 -1.78 52.79
N LYS A 553 50.72 -3.04 52.67
CA LYS A 553 51.77 -3.46 51.72
C LYS A 553 51.24 -3.59 50.29
N GLY A 554 50.00 -4.02 50.10
CA GLY A 554 49.44 -4.23 48.77
C GLY A 554 47.93 -4.44 48.75
N ILE A 555 47.31 -3.97 47.67
CA ILE A 555 45.87 -4.07 47.43
C ILE A 555 45.64 -4.78 46.10
N LYS A 556 45.07 -5.99 46.17
CA LYS A 556 44.61 -6.74 44.99
C LYS A 556 43.22 -7.31 45.28
N HIS A 557 43.04 -8.63 45.20
CA HIS A 557 41.81 -9.29 45.61
C HIS A 557 41.63 -9.22 47.13
N VAL A 558 42.73 -9.31 47.87
CA VAL A 558 42.85 -9.09 49.32
C VAL A 558 43.73 -7.89 49.61
N ILE A 559 43.71 -7.42 50.86
CA ILE A 559 44.60 -6.38 51.40
C ILE A 559 45.64 -7.06 52.28
N ILE A 560 46.91 -6.82 52.00
CA ILE A 560 48.04 -7.34 52.80
C ILE A 560 48.63 -6.18 53.59
N ILE A 561 48.78 -6.36 54.90
CA ILE A 561 49.36 -5.36 55.80
C ILE A 561 50.68 -5.86 56.39
N LYS A 562 51.55 -4.95 56.86
CA LYS A 562 52.78 -5.33 57.56
C LYS A 562 52.42 -6.03 58.89
N ASN A 563 53.20 -7.03 59.30
CA ASN A 563 53.12 -7.53 60.67
C ASN A 563 53.33 -6.36 61.62
N PHE A 564 52.42 -6.18 62.58
CA PHE A 564 52.55 -5.19 63.63
C PHE A 564 52.47 -5.90 64.96
N GLU A 565 53.31 -5.50 65.91
CA GLU A 565 53.19 -5.94 67.29
C GLU A 565 52.00 -5.19 67.90
N LEU A 566 51.04 -5.92 68.47
CA LEU A 566 49.73 -5.40 68.90
C LEU A 566 49.78 -4.30 69.98
N GLY A 567 50.96 -3.91 70.46
CA GLY A 567 51.15 -2.85 71.44
C GLY A 567 50.89 -1.42 70.94
N GLU A 568 50.87 -1.19 69.62
CA GLU A 568 50.75 0.17 69.04
C GLU A 568 49.34 0.51 68.50
N ILE A 569 48.31 -0.31 68.77
CA ILE A 569 46.98 -0.11 68.21
C ILE A 569 46.10 0.68 69.17
N GLU A 570 45.58 1.81 68.71
CA GLU A 570 44.45 2.50 69.35
C GLU A 570 43.19 1.65 69.19
N ILE A 571 42.85 0.92 70.26
CA ILE A 571 41.59 0.21 70.36
C ILE A 571 40.50 1.23 70.69
N HIS A 572 39.63 1.53 69.73
CA HIS A 572 38.39 2.23 70.02
C HIS A 572 37.33 1.22 70.50
N SER A 573 37.01 1.29 71.79
CA SER A 573 35.78 0.70 72.31
C SER A 573 34.63 1.65 71.99
N ASP A 574 33.81 1.31 71.00
CA ASP A 574 32.53 1.98 70.75
C ASP A 574 31.62 1.67 71.96
N ASN A 575 31.54 2.61 72.90
CA ASN A 575 30.58 2.63 74.01
C ASN A 575 29.40 3.54 73.65
#